data_AF-A0A9P0CT35-F1
#
_entry.id   AF-A0A9P0CT35-F1
#
_cell.length_a   1.000
_cell.length_b   1.000
_cell.length_c   1.000
_cell.angle_alpha   90.00
_cell.angle_beta   90.00
_cell.angle_gamma   90.00
#
_symmetry.space_group_name_H-M   'P 1'
#
loop_
_entity.id
_entity.type
_entity.pdbx_description
1 polymer ?
#
loop_
_entity_poly.entity_id
_entity_poly.type
_entity_poly.pdbx_seq_one_letter_code
_entity_poly.pdbx_strand_id
1 'polypeptide(L)'
;MEVVKALYFDGRKDTSLTHFKKGDKYYYSTITEEHISLVKEPGSIYLGQLAVSAGSAVVIKDTILDFFNRKEISIKSLIAVGCDGTIVNTETNAGLIRLLEIALN
;
A
#
# COMPACT_ATOMS: atom_id res chain seq x y z
N MET A 1 3.64 -5.74 22.43
CA MET A 1 3.08 -5.17 21.20
C MET A 1 4.10 -4.20 20.63
N GLU A 2 4.59 -4.44 19.42
CA GLU A 2 5.48 -3.48 18.77
C GLU A 2 4.70 -2.20 18.45
N VAL A 3 5.37 -1.05 18.51
CA VAL A 3 4.79 0.26 18.20
C VAL A 3 5.58 0.92 17.07
N VAL A 4 4.86 1.48 16.10
CA VAL A 4 5.38 2.29 15.01
C VAL A 4 4.98 3.74 15.24
N LYS A 5 5.97 4.64 15.25
CA LYS A 5 5.76 6.09 15.39
C LYS A 5 5.91 6.83 14.07
N ALA A 6 6.78 6.37 13.18
CA ALA A 6 6.92 6.90 11.83
C ALA A 6 6.92 5.74 10.84
N LEU A 7 6.08 5.87 9.81
CA LEU A 7 5.94 4.92 8.73
C LEU A 7 6.45 5.56 7.45
N TYR A 8 7.31 4.85 6.72
CA TYR A 8 7.58 5.16 5.33
C TYR A 8 7.11 3.99 4.47
N PHE A 9 6.51 4.29 3.34
CA PHE A 9 6.14 3.29 2.37
C PHE A 9 6.53 3.73 0.96
N ASP A 10 6.91 2.75 0.14
CA ASP A 10 7.21 2.96 -1.26
C ASP A 10 6.63 1.81 -2.08
N GLY A 11 6.19 2.12 -3.29
CA GLY A 11 5.40 1.23 -4.12
C GLY A 11 5.93 1.11 -5.53
N ARG A 12 5.75 -0.06 -6.14
CA ARG A 12 5.98 -0.27 -7.56
C ARG A 12 4.78 -0.96 -8.19
N LYS A 13 4.27 -0.38 -9.28
CA LYS A 13 3.26 -1.01 -10.14
C LYS A 13 3.95 -1.90 -11.15
N ASP A 14 3.66 -3.19 -11.08
CA ASP A 14 4.13 -4.19 -12.02
C ASP A 14 2.97 -4.64 -12.91
N THR A 15 3.17 -4.59 -14.22
CA THR A 15 2.18 -5.00 -15.21
C THR A 15 2.66 -6.26 -15.91
N SER A 16 1.88 -7.33 -15.80
CA SER A 16 2.17 -8.62 -16.42
C SER A 16 1.21 -8.90 -17.58
N LEU A 17 1.76 -9.33 -18.71
CA LEU A 17 0.99 -9.82 -19.84
C LEU A 17 0.51 -11.25 -19.55
N THR A 18 -0.77 -11.49 -19.74
CA THR A 18 -1.43 -12.77 -19.50
C THR A 18 -2.16 -13.23 -20.76
N HIS A 19 -2.25 -14.55 -20.93
CA HIS A 19 -3.01 -15.16 -22.02
C HIS A 19 -4.20 -15.88 -21.44
N PHE A 20 -5.38 -15.68 -22.04
CA PHE A 20 -6.56 -16.47 -21.72
C PHE A 20 -7.20 -16.99 -23.00
N LYS A 21 -7.79 -18.18 -22.91
CA LYS A 21 -8.48 -18.82 -24.02
C LYS A 21 -9.97 -18.52 -23.93
N LYS A 22 -10.57 -18.04 -25.02
CA LYS A 22 -12.03 -17.83 -25.14
C LYS A 22 -12.51 -18.51 -26.43
N GLY A 23 -13.23 -19.61 -26.29
CA GLY A 23 -13.52 -20.53 -27.41
C GLY A 23 -12.21 -21.15 -27.92
N ASP A 24 -11.98 -21.13 -29.24
CA ASP A 24 -10.75 -21.64 -29.86
C ASP A 24 -9.65 -20.59 -30.09
N LYS A 25 -9.86 -19.35 -29.61
CA LYS A 25 -8.90 -18.25 -29.78
C LYS A 25 -8.21 -17.90 -28.46
N TYR A 26 -6.92 -17.56 -28.55
CA TYR A 26 -6.15 -16.98 -27.45
C TYR A 26 -6.21 -15.46 -27.52
N TYR A 27 -6.39 -14.83 -26.36
CA TYR A 27 -6.42 -13.38 -26.19
C TYR A 27 -5.38 -12.97 -25.16
N TYR A 28 -4.90 -11.74 -25.32
CA TYR A 28 -3.98 -11.11 -24.38
C TYR A 28 -4.75 -10.19 -23.45
N SER A 29 -4.41 -10.22 -22.16
CA SER A 29 -4.83 -9.24 -21.16
C SER A 29 -3.63 -8.79 -20.33
N THR A 30 -3.71 -7.62 -19.74
CA THR A 30 -2.72 -7.15 -18.76
C THR A 30 -3.32 -7.23 -17.36
N ILE A 31 -2.56 -7.78 -16.42
CA ILE A 31 -2.84 -7.71 -14.99
C ILE A 31 -1.83 -6.73 -14.39
N THR A 32 -2.31 -5.79 -13.60
CA THR A 32 -1.46 -4.85 -12.87
C THR A 32 -1.60 -5.12 -11.38
N GLU A 33 -0.47 -5.36 -10.74
CA GLU A 33 -0.34 -5.52 -9.29
C GLU A 33 0.59 -4.43 -8.77
N GLU A 34 0.34 -3.95 -7.56
CA GLU A 34 1.18 -2.98 -6.90
C GLU A 34 1.80 -3.59 -5.66
N HIS A 35 3.13 -3.58 -5.62
CA HIS A 35 3.94 -4.09 -4.54
C HIS A 35 4.44 -2.94 -3.69
N ILE A 36 4.03 -2.92 -2.41
CA ILE A 36 4.32 -1.82 -1.49
C ILE A 36 5.19 -2.35 -0.36
N SER A 37 6.33 -1.72 -0.14
CA SER A 37 7.21 -1.99 0.99
C SER A 37 6.92 -1.04 2.14
N LEU A 38 6.86 -1.57 3.36
CA LEU A 38 6.66 -0.80 4.58
C LEU A 38 7.94 -0.82 5.42
N VAL A 39 8.39 0.36 5.82
CA VAL A 39 9.52 0.52 6.74
C VAL A 39 9.17 1.44 7.90
N LYS A 40 9.72 1.12 9.07
CA LYS A 40 9.62 1.92 10.28
C LYS A 40 10.80 2.86 10.38
N GLU A 41 10.51 4.11 10.75
CA GLU A 41 11.51 5.14 11.01
C GLU A 41 11.54 5.54 12.50
N PRO A 42 12.70 6.01 13.02
CA PRO A 42 14.00 6.09 12.33
C PRO A 42 14.70 4.73 12.18
N GLY A 43 15.62 4.63 11.22
CA GLY A 43 16.50 3.49 11.02
C GLY A 43 16.06 2.54 9.90
N SER A 44 15.04 2.93 9.12
CA SER A 44 14.55 2.21 7.94
C SER A 44 14.37 0.71 8.18
N ILE A 45 13.76 0.36 9.32
CA ILE A 45 13.56 -1.04 9.72
C ILE A 45 12.45 -1.63 8.86
N TYR A 46 12.76 -2.66 8.08
CA TYR A 46 11.79 -3.35 7.24
C TYR A 46 10.69 -4.01 8.07
N LEU A 47 9.44 -3.67 7.78
CA LEU A 47 8.26 -4.25 8.43
C LEU A 47 7.64 -5.37 7.60
N GLY A 48 7.60 -5.21 6.28
CA GLY A 48 6.99 -6.17 5.37
C GLY A 48 6.65 -5.58 4.00
N GLN A 49 6.02 -6.42 3.17
CA GLN A 49 5.52 -6.06 1.84
C GLN A 49 4.04 -6.39 1.69
N LEU A 50 3.35 -5.61 0.87
CA LEU A 50 1.95 -5.77 0.49
C LEU A 50 1.85 -5.94 -1.03
N ALA A 51 0.90 -6.75 -1.48
CA ALA A 51 0.52 -6.85 -2.88
C ALA A 51 -0.96 -6.49 -3.01
N VAL A 52 -1.30 -5.54 -3.90
CA VAL A 52 -2.68 -5.13 -4.15
C VAL A 52 -2.99 -5.15 -5.65
N SER A 53 -4.15 -5.68 -6.02
CA SER A 53 -4.64 -5.66 -7.41
C SER A 53 -5.25 -4.29 -7.70
N ALA A 54 -4.51 -3.44 -8.43
CA ALA A 54 -4.83 -2.04 -8.75
C ALA A 54 -4.96 -1.09 -7.53
N GLY A 55 -3.90 -0.33 -7.25
CA GLY A 55 -3.80 0.55 -6.07
C GLY A 55 -4.52 1.88 -6.20
N SER A 56 -5.80 1.89 -5.81
CA SER A 56 -6.42 3.11 -5.32
C SER A 56 -5.95 3.40 -3.90
N ALA A 57 -5.94 4.67 -3.50
CA ALA A 57 -5.54 5.09 -2.16
C ALA A 57 -6.35 4.39 -1.06
N VAL A 58 -7.63 4.15 -1.30
CA VAL A 58 -8.53 3.46 -0.36
C VAL A 58 -8.11 1.99 -0.16
N VAL A 59 -7.90 1.26 -1.26
CA VAL A 59 -7.50 -0.16 -1.21
C VAL A 59 -6.14 -0.31 -0.54
N ILE A 60 -5.19 0.58 -0.87
CA ILE A 60 -3.87 0.57 -0.24
C ILE A 60 -3.99 0.85 1.27
N LYS A 61 -4.75 1.88 1.66
CA LYS A 61 -5.00 2.21 3.06
C LYS A 61 -5.55 1.01 3.82
N ASP A 62 -6.59 0.36 3.30
CA ASP A 62 -7.21 -0.81 3.95
C ASP A 62 -6.19 -1.94 4.11
N THR A 63 -5.43 -2.22 3.07
CA THR A 63 -4.39 -3.26 3.09
C THR A 63 -3.29 -2.97 4.12
N ILE A 64 -2.88 -1.69 4.27
CA ILE A 64 -1.91 -1.27 5.28
C ILE A 64 -2.49 -1.47 6.69
N LEU A 65 -3.72 -1.03 6.96
CA LEU A 65 -4.35 -1.19 8.27
C LEU A 65 -4.51 -2.68 8.64
N ASP A 66 -4.95 -3.51 7.68
CA ASP A 66 -5.08 -4.94 7.85
C ASP A 66 -3.74 -5.65 8.08
N PHE A 67 -2.66 -5.17 7.46
CA PHE A 67 -1.32 -5.66 7.73
C PHE A 67 -0.92 -5.41 9.20
N PHE A 68 -1.10 -4.19 9.69
CA PHE A 68 -0.75 -3.83 11.07
C PHE A 68 -1.60 -4.58 12.09
N ASN A 69 -2.90 -4.73 11.82
CA ASN A 69 -3.82 -5.52 12.65
C ASN A 69 -3.38 -6.99 12.72
N ARG A 70 -3.08 -7.64 11.59
CA ARG A 70 -2.64 -9.05 11.54
C ARG A 70 -1.29 -9.29 12.19
N LYS A 71 -0.38 -8.31 12.14
CA LYS A 71 0.94 -8.39 12.76
C LYS A 71 0.94 -8.01 14.24
N GLU A 72 -0.20 -7.59 14.78
CA GLU A 72 -0.32 -7.07 16.15
C GLU A 72 0.68 -5.93 16.43
N ILE A 73 0.92 -5.08 15.42
CA ILE A 73 1.78 -3.91 15.50
C ILE A 73 0.88 -2.69 15.66
N SER A 74 1.09 -1.92 16.72
CA SER A 74 0.30 -0.73 17.00
C SER A 74 0.80 0.47 16.17
N ILE A 75 -0.12 1.09 15.43
CA ILE A 75 0.08 2.34 14.68
C ILE A 75 -0.73 3.51 15.27
N LYS A 76 -1.31 3.35 16.48
CA LYS A 76 -2.13 4.40 17.11
C LYS A 76 -1.33 5.65 17.52
N SER A 77 -0.02 5.53 17.66
CA SER A 77 0.87 6.63 18.03
C SER A 77 1.71 7.12 16.85
N LEU A 78 1.17 6.98 15.62
CA LEU A 78 1.84 7.45 14.42
C LEU A 78 1.89 8.98 14.43
N ILE A 79 3.07 9.55 14.23
CA ILE A 79 3.31 11.00 14.20
C ILE A 79 3.78 11.47 12.82
N ALA A 80 4.20 10.55 11.96
CA ALA A 80 4.70 10.86 10.63
C ALA A 80 4.41 9.71 9.66
N VAL A 81 4.06 10.07 8.43
CA VAL A 81 3.94 9.17 7.28
C VAL A 81 4.72 9.78 6.12
N GLY A 82 5.59 9.00 5.50
CA GLY A 82 6.34 9.41 4.31
C GLY A 82 6.13 8.44 3.15
N CYS A 83 6.20 8.96 1.94
CA CYS A 83 6.06 8.21 0.69
C CYS A 83 6.59 9.03 -0.50
N ASP A 84 6.51 8.47 -1.70
CA ASP A 84 6.72 9.23 -2.93
C ASP A 84 5.59 10.25 -3.19
N GLY A 85 5.83 11.19 -4.11
CA GLY A 85 4.94 12.31 -4.39
C GLY A 85 3.82 12.03 -5.39
N THR A 86 3.35 10.78 -5.51
CA THR A 86 2.28 10.45 -6.47
C THR A 86 0.92 10.98 -6.00
N ILE A 87 0.03 11.30 -6.95
CA ILE A 87 -1.34 11.78 -6.64
C ILE A 87 -2.07 10.79 -5.73
N VAL A 88 -1.95 9.48 -5.97
CA VAL A 88 -2.56 8.44 -5.14
C VAL A 88 -2.13 8.55 -3.67
N ASN A 89 -0.89 8.97 -3.42
CA ASN A 89 -0.33 9.05 -2.09
C ASN A 89 -0.58 10.41 -1.42
N THR A 90 -0.46 11.51 -2.17
CA THR A 90 -0.40 12.88 -1.62
C THR A 90 -1.58 13.78 -1.99
N GLU A 91 -2.60 13.29 -2.71
CA GLU A 91 -3.80 14.09 -3.00
C GLU A 91 -4.45 14.63 -1.71
N THR A 92 -4.80 15.91 -1.70
CA THR A 92 -5.28 16.65 -0.51
C THR A 92 -6.50 16.02 0.15
N ASN A 93 -7.44 15.49 -0.63
CA ASN A 93 -8.74 15.03 -0.11
C ASN A 93 -8.89 13.51 -0.10
N ALA A 94 -8.20 12.81 -0.99
CA ALA A 94 -8.36 11.37 -1.20
C ALA A 94 -7.02 10.61 -1.25
N GLY A 95 -5.89 11.28 -1.02
CA GLY A 95 -4.59 10.66 -0.99
C GLY A 95 -4.43 9.73 0.21
N LEU A 96 -3.58 8.73 0.07
CA LEU A 96 -3.32 7.71 1.09
C LEU A 96 -2.96 8.31 2.46
N ILE A 97 -2.12 9.36 2.49
CA ILE A 97 -1.76 10.04 3.75
C ILE A 97 -3.02 10.62 4.43
N ARG A 98 -3.88 11.30 3.66
CA ARG A 98 -5.12 11.89 4.18
C ARG A 98 -6.09 10.83 4.68
N LEU A 99 -6.21 9.72 3.96
CA LEU A 99 -7.08 8.61 4.35
C LEU A 99 -6.58 7.91 5.62
N LEU A 100 -5.26 7.75 5.79
CA LEU A 100 -4.66 7.23 7.02
C LEU A 100 -4.90 8.18 8.20
N GLU A 101 -4.73 9.49 7.99
CA GLU A 101 -5.00 10.50 9.02
C GLU A 101 -6.45 10.44 9.51
N ILE A 102 -7.43 10.34 8.60
CA ILE A 102 -8.86 10.22 8.95
C ILE A 102 -9.15 8.90 9.67
N ALA A 103 -8.47 7.81 9.32
CA ALA A 103 -8.72 6.49 9.91
C ALA A 103 -8.11 6.32 11.32
N LEU A 104 -7.09 7.12 11.66
CA LEU A 104 -6.31 6.97 12.89
C LEU A 104 -6.58 8.06 13.93
N ASN A 105 -7.25 9.16 13.55
CA ASN A 105 -7.73 10.23 14.45
C ASN A 105 -9.22 10.07 14.77
#